data_AF-A0A1M3GZ53-F1
#
_entry.id   AF-A0A1M3GZ53-F1
#
_cell.length_a   1.000
_cell.length_b   1.000
_cell.length_c   1.000
_cell.angle_alpha   90.00
_cell.angle_beta   90.00
_cell.angle_gamma   90.00
#
_symmetry.space_group_name_H-M   'P 1'
#
loop_
_entity.id
_entity.type
_entity.pdbx_description
1 polymer ?
#
loop_
_entity_poly.entity_id
_entity_poly.type
_entity_poly.pdbx_seq_one_letter_code
_entity_poly.pdbx_strand_id
1 'polypeptide(L)' 'MQLKTRYLFLSFFFFFTVVQPAHAYLDPGAASMVLQGLIGGVAAAVGFLSLYYNRIKKFLCNLRKRKE' A
#
# COMPACT_ATOMS: atom_id res chain seq x y z
N MET A 1 -32.40 18.56 22.45
CA MET A 1 -31.76 18.20 21.16
C MET A 1 -30.74 19.24 20.69
N GLN A 2 -31.09 20.53 20.64
CA GLN A 2 -30.19 21.61 20.18
C GLN A 2 -28.88 21.76 20.97
N LEU A 3 -28.88 21.50 22.29
CA LEU A 3 -27.69 21.68 23.13
C LEU A 3 -26.59 20.66 22.81
N LYS A 4 -26.96 19.39 22.54
CA LYS A 4 -26.01 18.32 22.17
C LYS A 4 -25.35 18.61 20.81
N THR A 5 -26.13 19.12 19.86
CA THR A 5 -25.64 19.56 18.55
C THR A 5 -24.60 20.68 18.67
N ARG A 6 -24.80 21.64 19.60
CA ARG A 6 -23.84 22.71 19.86
C ARG A 6 -22.52 22.20 20.43
N TYR A 7 -22.57 21.23 21.36
CA TYR A 7 -21.36 20.60 21.88
C TYR A 7 -20.61 19.78 20.83
N LEU A 8 -21.35 19.12 19.91
CA LEU A 8 -20.74 18.42 18.78
C LEU A 8 -20.02 19.38 17.82
N PHE A 9 -20.64 20.52 17.51
CA PHE A 9 -20.02 21.57 16.70
C PHE A 9 -18.79 22.19 17.37
N LEU A 10 -18.86 22.49 18.68
CA LEU A 10 -17.71 22.99 19.44
C LEU A 10 -16.56 21.98 19.46
N SER A 11 -16.87 20.70 19.68
CA SER A 11 -15.88 19.62 19.69
C SER A 11 -15.19 19.47 18.32
N PHE A 12 -15.95 19.54 17.23
CA PHE A 12 -15.41 19.50 15.87
C PHE A 12 -14.49 20.71 15.57
N PHE A 13 -14.91 21.91 15.97
CA PHE A 13 -14.13 23.12 15.78
C PHE A 13 -12.83 23.11 16.60
N PHE A 14 -12.90 22.61 17.84
CA PHE A 14 -11.73 22.44 18.71
C PHE A 14 -10.70 21.47 18.11
N PHE A 15 -11.16 20.38 17.50
CA PHE A 15 -10.28 19.42 16.83
C PHE A 15 -9.46 20.05 15.70
N PHE A 16 -10.05 20.96 14.92
CA PHE A 16 -9.35 21.67 13.84
C PHE A 16 -8.29 22.65 14.36
N THR A 17 -8.48 23.23 15.55
CA THR A 17 -7.51 24.17 16.15
C THR A 17 -6.28 23.50 16.77
N VAL A 18 -6.34 22.18 17.01
CA VAL A 18 -5.25 21.39 17.63
C VAL A 18 -4.43 20.61 16.58
N VAL A 19 -4.62 20.89 15.29
CA VAL A 19 -3.87 20.19 14.25
C VAL A 19 -2.40 20.61 14.26
N GLN A 20 -1.51 19.66 14.52
CA GLN A 20 -0.06 19.88 14.44
C GLN A 20 0.41 19.76 12.98
N PRO A 21 1.49 20.47 12.58
CA PRO A 21 2.04 20.33 11.24
C PRO A 21 2.50 18.89 10.99
N ALA A 22 1.83 18.20 10.05
CA ALA A 22 2.23 16.87 9.61
C ALA A 22 3.46 16.99 8.70
N HIS A 23 4.65 16.77 9.25
CA HIS A 23 5.92 16.86 8.52
C HIS A 23 6.09 15.79 7.42
N ALA A 24 5.27 14.74 7.45
CA ALA A 24 5.17 13.72 6.42
C ALA A 24 3.71 13.59 5.96
N TYR A 25 3.13 14.71 5.50
CA TYR A 25 1.84 14.68 4.84
C TYR A 25 1.99 13.96 3.51
N LEU A 26 1.70 12.66 3.52
CA LEU A 26 1.39 11.94 2.30
C LEU A 26 0.08 12.55 1.80
N ASP A 27 0.14 13.38 0.77
CA ASP A 27 -1.07 13.88 0.15
C ASP A 27 -1.89 12.68 -0.36
N PRO A 28 -3.24 12.74 -0.32
CA PRO A 28 -4.09 11.61 -0.71
C PRO A 28 -3.81 11.11 -2.14
N GLY A 29 -3.24 11.96 -3.00
CA GLY A 29 -2.72 11.59 -4.32
C GLY A 29 -1.44 10.74 -4.26
N ALA A 30 -0.41 11.19 -3.56
CA ALA A 30 0.83 10.43 -3.34
C ALA A 30 0.58 9.11 -2.61
N ALA A 31 -0.31 9.11 -1.61
CA ALA A 31 -0.72 7.88 -0.92
C ALA A 31 -1.32 6.87 -1.91
N SER A 32 -2.15 7.35 -2.84
CA SER A 32 -2.74 6.52 -3.89
C SER A 32 -1.70 6.03 -4.90
N MET A 33 -0.74 6.86 -5.27
CA MET A 33 0.36 6.49 -6.18
C MET A 33 1.27 5.41 -5.60
N VAL A 34 1.61 5.50 -4.31
CA VAL A 34 2.41 4.47 -3.62
C VAL A 34 1.66 3.14 -3.63
N LEU A 35 0.36 3.16 -3.30
CA LEU A 35 -0.45 1.95 -3.29
C LEU A 35 -0.60 1.34 -4.70
N GLN A 36 -0.84 2.16 -5.71
CA GLN A 36 -0.88 1.73 -7.11
C GLN A 36 0.44 1.14 -7.57
N GLY A 37 1.57 1.79 -7.24
CA GLY A 37 2.91 1.28 -7.56
C GLY A 37 3.20 -0.06 -6.89
N LEU A 38 2.76 -0.25 -5.64
CA LEU A 38 2.92 -1.51 -4.93
C LEU A 38 2.10 -2.62 -5.58
N ILE A 39 0.82 -2.38 -5.86
CA ILE A 39 -0.06 -3.35 -6.52
C ILE A 39 0.46 -3.68 -7.92
N GLY A 40 0.82 -2.66 -8.70
CA GLY A 40 1.38 -2.83 -10.03
C GLY A 40 2.69 -3.60 -10.02
N GLY A 41 3.58 -3.33 -9.07
CA GLY A 41 4.83 -4.05 -8.88
C GLY A 41 4.62 -5.53 -8.55
N VAL A 42 3.70 -5.85 -7.64
CA VAL A 42 3.34 -7.24 -7.31
C VAL A 42 2.73 -7.94 -8.53
N ALA A 43 1.80 -7.28 -9.23
CA ALA A 43 1.17 -7.84 -10.43
C ALA A 43 2.21 -8.13 -11.53
N ALA A 44 3.15 -7.21 -11.76
CA ALA A 44 4.24 -7.39 -12.71
C ALA A 44 5.18 -8.54 -12.31
N ALA A 45 5.56 -8.63 -11.03
CA ALA A 45 6.41 -9.71 -10.53
C ALA A 45 5.74 -11.09 -10.68
N VAL A 46 4.47 -11.21 -10.31
CA VAL A 46 3.70 -12.45 -10.47
C VAL A 46 3.51 -12.79 -11.95
N GLY A 47 3.17 -11.80 -12.78
CA GLY A 47 3.04 -11.99 -14.23
C GLY A 47 4.34 -12.49 -14.86
N PHE A 48 5.47 -11.87 -14.51
CA PHE A 48 6.79 -12.29 -14.97
C PHE A 48 7.11 -13.72 -14.52
N LEU A 49 6.86 -14.05 -13.24
CA LEU A 49 7.12 -15.39 -12.72
C LEU A 49 6.26 -16.44 -13.41
N SER A 50 5.00 -16.12 -13.71
CA SER A 50 4.07 -16.98 -14.44
C SER A 50 4.55 -17.27 -15.87
N LEU A 51 5.00 -16.23 -16.59
CA LEU A 51 5.55 -16.37 -17.95
C LEU A 51 6.78 -17.28 -18.00
N TYR A 52 7.65 -17.20 -16.99
CA TYR A 52 8.91 -17.96 -16.95
C TYR A 52 8.84 -19.22 -16.09
N TYR A 53 7.67 -19.56 -15.52
CA TYR A 53 7.48 -20.64 -14.55
C TYR A 53 8.11 -21.97 -15.03
N ASN A 54 7.84 -22.34 -16.28
CA ASN A 54 8.36 -23.57 -16.88
C ASN A 54 9.90 -23.58 -17.03
N ARG A 55 10.51 -22.43 -17.33
CA ARG A 55 11.97 -22.31 -17.45
C ARG A 55 12.63 -22.34 -16.07
N ILE A 56 12.06 -21.63 -15.10
CA ILE A 56 12.51 -21.62 -13.70
C ILE A 56 12.45 -23.03 -13.12
N LYS A 57 11.33 -23.75 -13.33
CA LYS A 57 11.17 -25.14 -12.87
C LYS A 57 12.20 -26.07 -13.49
N LYS A 58 12.45 -25.96 -14.80
CA LYS A 58 13.50 -26.75 -15.48
C LYS A 58 14.90 -26.43 -14.94
N PHE A 59 15.20 -25.16 -14.72
CA PHE A 59 16.48 -24.72 -14.15
C PHE A 59 16.68 -25.27 -12.72
N LEU A 60 15.68 -25.16 -11.85
CA LEU A 60 15.72 -25.74 -10.50
C LEU A 60 15.88 -27.27 -10.51
N CYS A 61 15.13 -27.97 -11.37
CA CYS A 61 15.27 -29.43 -11.50
C CYS A 61 16.67 -29.82 -11.96
N ASN A 62 17.25 -29.09 -12.90
CA ASN A 62 18.61 -29.36 -13.40
C ASN A 62 19.68 -29.07 -12.35
N LEU A 63 19.49 -28.03 -11.51
CA LEU A 63 20.37 -27.76 -10.37
C LEU A 63 20.36 -28.90 -9.35
N ARG A 64 19.19 -29.50 -9.08
CA ARG A 64 19.09 -30.65 -8.17
C ARG A 64 19.82 -31.89 -8.71
N LYS A 65 19.67 -32.19 -10.00
CA LYS A 65 20.32 -33.34 -10.64
C LYS A 65 21.84 -33.29 -10.71
N ARG A 66 22.46 -32.11 -10.55
CA ARG A 66 23.92 -31.95 -10.59
C ARG A 66 24.59 -32.22 -9.23
N LYS A 67 23.80 -32.38 -8.18
CA LYS A 67 24.26 -32.56 -6.79
C LYS A 67 24.22 -34.03 -6.33
N GLU A 68 23.60 -34.91 -7.13
CA GLU A 68 23.62 -36.38 -7.01
C GLU A 68 24.56 -36.95 -8.07
#